data_AF-A0A5R8KBG0-F1
#
_entry.id   AF-A0A5R8KBG0-F1
#
_cell.length_a   1.000
_cell.length_b   1.000
_cell.length_c   1.000
_cell.angle_alpha   90.00
_cell.angle_beta   90.00
_cell.angle_gamma   90.00
#
_symmetry.space_group_name_H-M   'P 1'
#
loop_
_entity.id
_entity.type
_entity.pdbx_description
1 polymer ?
#
loop_
_entity_poly.entity_id
_entity_poly.type
_entity_poly.pdbx_seq_one_letter_code
_entity_poly.pdbx_strand_id
1 'polypeptide(L)'
;MISAPSHQKTGAPPQRQHLKKGFTLLELLVSISILSILILVLAQVSSMVANTWSSGNARADRRANGRSLVDFIARELRSASLPVAQPRDAAGNIMTDYPDLQFVHNPPTVSGGPNGFKYPHAIFWQAPIANDLSAGDLATIGYFVRWDTSTSTPRAMLCRYFVNPNDPAYTIYDNASQWITDTTLDAVAPGDNKTPSNATQPNAYRGLFADNVIAFWAQCHDASGNIIDATTATTTTASTKSFDSRVDYTGADSSGEPKTYTAPTLPHSVDVAFVLVDSRTAALFTPAIMGEIKALSNNLAATSASSATFLEALQTSPSLKRIAQGATAHRLRVYLDNAP
;
A
#
# COMPACT_ATOMS: atom_id res chain seq x y z
N MET A 1 -67.33 103.28 -15.34
CA MET A 1 -67.41 101.92 -14.76
C MET A 1 -66.22 101.13 -15.29
N ILE A 2 -65.59 100.30 -14.44
CA ILE A 2 -64.52 99.32 -14.74
C ILE A 2 -63.10 99.95 -14.74
N SER A 3 -62.25 99.87 -13.70
CA SER A 3 -61.67 98.75 -12.91
C SER A 3 -60.44 98.09 -13.55
N ALA A 4 -59.23 98.48 -13.06
CA ALA A 4 -57.97 97.74 -12.79
C ALA A 4 -57.42 96.72 -13.85
N PRO A 5 -56.16 96.18 -13.78
CA PRO A 5 -55.20 96.20 -12.68
C PRO A 5 -53.69 96.35 -13.05
N SER A 6 -52.93 96.41 -11.96
CA SER A 6 -51.47 96.45 -11.74
C SER A 6 -50.67 95.24 -12.23
N HIS A 7 -49.49 95.50 -12.79
CA HIS A 7 -48.47 94.49 -13.11
C HIS A 7 -47.61 94.13 -11.88
N GLN A 8 -47.64 92.84 -11.52
CA GLN A 8 -46.91 92.21 -10.42
C GLN A 8 -45.63 91.55 -10.97
N LYS A 9 -44.45 91.91 -10.43
CA LYS A 9 -43.15 91.30 -10.77
C LYS A 9 -43.04 89.90 -10.15
N THR A 10 -42.84 88.89 -10.98
CA THR A 10 -42.55 87.51 -10.61
C THR A 10 -41.09 87.36 -10.17
N GLY A 11 -40.87 87.10 -8.87
CA GLY A 11 -39.57 86.70 -8.33
C GLY A 11 -39.35 85.19 -8.52
N ALA A 12 -38.22 84.82 -9.13
CA ALA A 12 -37.80 83.43 -9.27
C ALA A 12 -37.36 82.86 -7.90
N PRO A 13 -37.67 81.60 -7.57
CA PRO A 13 -37.28 80.98 -6.31
C PRO A 13 -35.77 80.69 -6.27
N PRO A 14 -35.12 80.82 -5.09
CA PRO A 14 -33.70 80.53 -4.96
C PRO A 14 -33.43 79.02 -5.08
N GLN A 15 -32.57 78.65 -6.03
CA GLN A 15 -31.99 77.31 -6.12
C GLN A 15 -31.17 77.03 -4.85
N ARG A 16 -31.63 76.09 -4.03
CA ARG A 16 -30.84 75.53 -2.93
C ARG A 16 -29.66 74.77 -3.50
N GLN A 17 -28.47 75.37 -3.46
CA GLN A 17 -27.22 74.67 -3.72
C GLN A 17 -27.04 73.59 -2.65
N HIS A 18 -27.25 72.34 -3.03
CA HIS A 18 -26.85 71.20 -2.22
C HIS A 18 -25.33 71.23 -2.08
N LEU A 19 -24.84 71.67 -0.92
CA LEU A 19 -23.44 71.52 -0.53
C LEU A 19 -23.09 70.03 -0.56
N LYS A 20 -22.37 69.62 -1.61
CA LYS A 20 -21.79 68.28 -1.71
C LYS A 20 -20.76 68.14 -0.60
N LYS A 21 -21.15 67.51 0.51
CA LYS A 21 -20.22 67.10 1.56
C LYS A 21 -19.26 66.07 0.94
N GLY A 22 -18.02 66.47 0.71
CA GLY A 22 -16.94 65.56 0.32
C GLY A 22 -16.56 64.67 1.50
N PHE A 23 -16.11 63.44 1.21
CA PHE A 23 -15.56 62.54 2.22
C PHE A 23 -14.37 63.18 2.92
N THR A 24 -14.34 63.06 4.25
CA THR A 24 -13.19 63.51 5.03
C THR A 24 -12.01 62.56 4.81
N LEU A 25 -10.78 63.08 4.90
CA LEU A 25 -9.56 62.26 4.79
C LEU A 25 -9.54 61.14 5.84
N LEU A 26 -10.12 61.39 7.02
CA LEU A 26 -10.32 60.40 8.07
C LEU A 26 -11.23 59.24 7.61
N GLU A 27 -12.38 59.52 7.02
CA GLU A 27 -13.29 58.49 6.50
C GLU A 27 -12.63 57.63 5.42
N LEU A 28 -11.82 58.25 4.56
CA LEU A 28 -11.08 57.52 3.53
C LEU A 28 -10.01 56.60 4.12
N LEU A 29 -9.27 57.05 5.13
CA LEU A 29 -8.27 56.24 5.83
C LEU A 29 -8.91 55.06 6.58
N VAL A 30 -10.03 55.31 7.27
CA VAL A 30 -10.79 54.26 7.96
C VAL A 30 -11.35 53.25 6.96
N SER A 31 -11.90 53.70 5.83
CA SER A 31 -12.44 52.83 4.78
C SER A 31 -11.35 51.91 4.19
N ILE A 32 -10.17 52.45 3.88
CA ILE A 32 -9.04 51.67 3.37
C ILE A 32 -8.54 50.67 4.42
N SER A 33 -8.53 51.06 5.70
CA SER A 33 -8.12 50.17 6.79
C SER A 33 -9.06 48.97 6.92
N ILE A 34 -10.37 49.22 6.93
CA ILE A 34 -11.39 48.16 6.98
C ILE A 34 -11.29 47.27 5.73
N LEU A 35 -11.16 47.88 4.55
CA LEU A 35 -11.00 47.13 3.30
C LEU A 35 -9.77 46.22 3.34
N SER A 36 -8.65 46.72 3.85
CA SER A 36 -7.40 45.95 3.97
C SER A 36 -7.57 44.75 4.91
N ILE A 37 -8.25 44.95 6.05
CA ILE A 37 -8.58 43.87 6.99
C ILE A 37 -9.49 42.82 6.30
N LEU A 38 -10.51 43.26 5.57
CA LEU A 38 -11.41 42.36 4.84
C LEU A 38 -10.69 41.53 3.78
N ILE A 39 -9.77 42.15 3.03
CA ILE A 39 -8.95 41.44 2.03
C ILE A 39 -8.06 40.39 2.70
N LEU A 40 -7.44 40.71 3.85
CA LEU A 40 -6.61 39.77 4.59
C LEU A 40 -7.42 38.57 5.09
N VAL A 41 -8.62 38.79 5.63
CA VAL A 41 -9.52 37.71 6.06
C VAL A 41 -9.93 36.84 4.86
N LEU A 42 -10.28 37.44 3.72
CA LEU A 42 -10.64 36.70 2.51
C LEU A 42 -9.46 35.86 1.98
N ALA A 43 -8.25 36.40 2.02
CA ALA A 43 -7.04 35.68 1.61
C ALA A 43 -6.74 34.48 2.54
N GLN A 44 -6.94 34.64 3.85
CA GLN A 44 -6.80 33.55 4.82
C GLN A 44 -7.83 32.44 4.59
N VAL A 45 -9.10 32.78 4.41
CA VAL A 45 -10.17 31.82 4.11
C VAL A 45 -9.88 31.09 2.80
N SER A 46 -9.46 31.81 1.76
CA SER A 46 -9.11 31.22 0.46
C SER A 46 -7.95 30.22 0.59
N SER A 47 -6.92 30.57 1.36
CA SER A 47 -5.78 29.67 1.63
C SER A 47 -6.21 28.42 2.41
N MET A 48 -7.10 28.57 3.40
CA MET A 48 -7.67 27.45 4.15
C MET A 48 -8.49 26.51 3.27
N VAL A 49 -9.33 27.06 2.39
CA VAL A 49 -10.13 26.29 1.42
C VAL A 49 -9.22 25.54 0.45
N ALA A 50 -8.20 26.20 -0.11
CA ALA A 50 -7.24 25.57 -1.02
C ALA A 50 -6.49 24.41 -0.35
N ASN A 51 -6.03 24.59 0.89
CA ASN A 51 -5.35 23.55 1.66
C ASN A 51 -6.29 22.37 1.98
N THR A 52 -7.54 22.66 2.36
CA THR A 52 -8.56 21.64 2.66
C THR A 52 -8.87 20.82 1.41
N TRP A 53 -9.10 21.50 0.28
CA TRP A 53 -9.34 20.86 -1.02
C TRP A 53 -8.18 19.97 -1.47
N SER A 54 -6.95 20.51 -1.43
CA SER A 54 -5.73 19.73 -1.76
C SER A 54 -5.58 18.50 -0.87
N SER A 55 -5.84 18.64 0.43
CA SER A 55 -5.79 17.50 1.37
C SER A 55 -6.90 16.48 1.11
N GLY A 56 -8.09 16.94 0.68
CA GLY A 56 -9.23 16.11 0.30
C GLY A 56 -8.91 15.27 -0.92
N ASN A 57 -8.40 15.89 -1.99
CA ASN A 57 -7.99 15.20 -3.21
C ASN A 57 -6.89 14.18 -2.92
N ALA A 58 -5.84 14.56 -2.18
CA ALA A 58 -4.77 13.63 -1.81
C ALA A 58 -5.25 12.43 -0.97
N ARG A 59 -6.35 12.57 -0.21
CA ARG A 59 -6.98 11.45 0.50
C ARG A 59 -7.83 10.59 -0.43
N ALA A 60 -8.55 11.19 -1.36
CA ALA A 60 -9.35 10.47 -2.36
C ALA A 60 -8.45 9.63 -3.27
N ASP A 61 -7.37 10.23 -3.80
CA ASP A 61 -6.42 9.56 -4.69
C ASP A 61 -5.74 8.37 -4.01
N ARG A 62 -5.33 8.52 -2.74
CA ARG A 62 -4.75 7.42 -1.96
C ARG A 62 -5.71 6.25 -1.77
N ARG A 63 -7.00 6.54 -1.53
CA ARG A 63 -8.00 5.47 -1.39
C ARG A 63 -8.26 4.76 -2.71
N ALA A 64 -8.36 5.51 -3.80
CA ALA A 64 -8.54 4.95 -5.14
C ALA A 64 -7.31 4.09 -5.54
N ASN A 65 -6.10 4.62 -5.36
CA ASN A 65 -4.86 3.90 -5.64
C ASN A 65 -4.73 2.67 -4.74
N GLY A 66 -4.87 2.82 -3.42
CA GLY A 66 -4.81 1.70 -2.48
C GLY A 66 -5.83 0.60 -2.80
N ARG A 67 -7.05 0.96 -3.22
CA ARG A 67 -8.03 -0.03 -3.67
C ARG A 67 -7.58 -0.76 -4.93
N SER A 68 -7.10 -0.02 -5.94
CA SER A 68 -6.62 -0.62 -7.19
C SER A 68 -5.45 -1.58 -6.98
N LEU A 69 -4.53 -1.26 -6.06
CA LEU A 69 -3.40 -2.13 -5.71
C LEU A 69 -3.87 -3.43 -5.08
N VAL A 70 -4.80 -3.35 -4.11
CA VAL A 70 -5.33 -4.55 -3.46
C VAL A 70 -6.14 -5.42 -4.43
N ASP A 71 -6.97 -4.81 -5.29
CA ASP A 71 -7.74 -5.54 -6.31
C ASP A 71 -6.82 -6.23 -7.34
N PHE A 72 -5.70 -5.58 -7.69
CA PHE A 72 -4.69 -6.17 -8.56
C PHE A 72 -4.03 -7.39 -7.92
N ILE A 73 -3.54 -7.27 -6.68
CA ILE A 73 -2.94 -8.38 -5.93
C ILE A 73 -3.95 -9.53 -5.78
N ALA A 74 -5.21 -9.21 -5.49
CA ALA A 74 -6.27 -10.21 -5.34
C ALA A 74 -6.55 -10.99 -6.62
N ARG A 75 -6.53 -10.31 -7.78
CA ARG A 75 -6.69 -10.99 -9.07
C ARG A 75 -5.55 -11.98 -9.33
N GLU A 76 -4.31 -11.60 -9.02
CA GLU A 76 -3.16 -12.49 -9.19
C GLU A 76 -3.14 -13.65 -8.18
N LEU A 77 -3.58 -13.40 -6.95
CA LEU A 77 -3.71 -14.44 -5.94
C LEU A 77 -4.76 -15.48 -6.34
N ARG A 78 -5.93 -15.06 -6.86
CA ARG A 78 -6.95 -15.99 -7.35
C ARG A 78 -6.42 -16.96 -8.39
N SER A 79 -5.48 -16.49 -9.23
CA SER A 79 -4.83 -17.30 -10.24
C SER A 79 -3.72 -18.21 -9.71
N ALA A 80 -3.53 -18.32 -8.39
CA ALA A 80 -2.57 -19.24 -7.82
C ALA A 80 -2.85 -20.68 -8.26
N SER A 81 -1.79 -21.35 -8.72
CA SER A 81 -1.83 -22.69 -9.25
C SER A 81 -0.90 -23.60 -8.45
N LEU A 82 -1.40 -24.80 -8.17
CA LEU A 82 -0.65 -25.92 -7.62
C LEU A 82 -0.72 -27.09 -8.61
N PRO A 83 0.23 -28.04 -8.53
CA PRO A 83 0.08 -29.34 -9.20
C PRO A 83 -1.25 -30.01 -8.86
N VAL A 84 -1.80 -30.75 -9.84
CA VAL A 84 -2.99 -31.58 -9.63
C VAL A 84 -2.66 -32.86 -8.84
N ALA A 85 -1.42 -33.36 -8.94
CA ALA A 85 -0.98 -34.55 -8.24
C ALA A 85 0.51 -34.46 -7.92
N GLN A 86 0.87 -34.86 -6.70
CA GLN A 86 2.27 -35.08 -6.37
C GLN A 86 2.80 -36.30 -7.12
N PRO A 87 3.94 -36.19 -7.79
CA PRO A 87 4.58 -37.34 -8.42
C PRO A 87 4.93 -38.36 -7.34
N ARG A 88 4.53 -39.61 -7.59
CA ARG A 88 4.81 -40.75 -6.71
C ARG A 88 5.82 -41.67 -7.39
N ASP A 89 6.76 -42.20 -6.61
CA ASP A 89 7.67 -43.24 -7.09
C ASP A 89 6.91 -44.55 -7.35
N ALA A 90 7.59 -45.55 -7.90
CA ALA A 90 6.99 -46.87 -8.17
C ALA A 90 6.52 -47.59 -6.89
N ALA A 91 6.97 -47.16 -5.71
CA ALA A 91 6.56 -47.67 -4.40
C ALA A 91 5.40 -46.87 -3.78
N GLY A 92 4.89 -45.83 -4.46
CA GLY A 92 3.80 -44.99 -4.00
C GLY A 92 4.20 -43.86 -3.05
N ASN A 93 5.49 -43.67 -2.78
CA ASN A 93 6.00 -42.58 -1.94
C ASN A 93 5.99 -41.26 -2.72
N ILE A 94 5.73 -40.16 -2.02
CA ILE A 94 5.83 -38.81 -2.59
C ILE A 94 7.29 -38.55 -2.97
N MET A 95 7.53 -38.16 -4.22
CA MET A 95 8.85 -37.75 -4.69
C MET A 95 9.13 -36.33 -4.23
N THR A 96 9.90 -36.18 -3.15
CA THR A 96 10.23 -34.87 -2.54
C THR A 96 11.17 -34.00 -3.39
N ASP A 97 11.89 -34.62 -4.32
CA ASP A 97 12.88 -33.94 -5.18
C ASP A 97 12.29 -33.52 -6.54
N TYR A 98 10.99 -33.76 -6.75
CA TYR A 98 10.36 -33.34 -7.99
C TYR A 98 10.08 -31.84 -7.94
N PRO A 99 10.41 -31.11 -9.00
CA PRO A 99 10.04 -29.72 -9.08
C PRO A 99 8.53 -29.58 -9.13
N ASP A 100 8.03 -28.72 -8.27
CA ASP A 100 6.60 -28.59 -8.06
C ASP A 100 6.20 -27.13 -7.91
N LEU A 101 4.97 -26.81 -8.33
CA LEU A 101 4.41 -25.48 -8.12
C LEU A 101 4.13 -25.31 -6.63
N GLN A 102 4.42 -24.11 -6.14
CA GLN A 102 4.45 -23.82 -4.72
C GLN A 102 3.72 -22.52 -4.44
N PHE A 103 3.04 -22.50 -3.30
CA PHE A 103 2.54 -21.29 -2.69
C PHE A 103 3.20 -21.18 -1.32
N VAL A 104 4.02 -20.14 -1.14
CA VAL A 104 4.81 -19.94 0.07
C VAL A 104 4.57 -18.56 0.66
N HIS A 105 4.31 -18.55 1.96
CA HIS A 105 4.19 -17.35 2.78
C HIS A 105 5.35 -17.33 3.79
N ASN A 106 6.11 -16.25 3.77
CA ASN A 106 7.32 -16.06 4.57
C ASN A 106 8.37 -17.18 4.43
N PRO A 107 8.75 -17.60 3.21
CA PRO A 107 9.71 -18.68 3.02
C PRO A 107 11.03 -18.41 3.76
N PRO A 108 11.67 -19.40 4.42
CA PRO A 108 12.85 -19.19 5.27
C PRO A 108 14.06 -18.67 4.49
N THR A 109 14.13 -18.91 3.19
CA THR A 109 15.15 -18.42 2.26
C THR A 109 15.10 -16.93 2.00
N VAL A 110 14.01 -16.27 2.38
CA VAL A 110 13.87 -14.81 2.35
C VAL A 110 14.14 -14.29 3.75
N SER A 111 15.10 -13.39 3.92
CA SER A 111 15.47 -12.91 5.25
C SER A 111 14.42 -11.98 5.85
N GLY A 112 14.29 -12.07 7.18
CA GLY A 112 13.59 -11.06 7.98
C GLY A 112 14.56 -10.08 8.64
N GLY A 113 14.04 -9.20 9.47
CA GLY A 113 14.86 -8.24 10.23
C GLY A 113 15.21 -6.97 9.47
N PRO A 114 16.12 -6.11 9.98
CA PRO A 114 16.27 -4.71 9.56
C PRO A 114 16.77 -4.45 8.13
N ASN A 115 17.29 -5.47 7.44
CA ASN A 115 17.67 -5.41 6.02
C ASN A 115 16.98 -6.50 5.18
N GLY A 116 16.08 -7.29 5.76
CA GLY A 116 15.39 -8.36 5.04
C GLY A 116 14.21 -7.86 4.20
N PHE A 117 13.54 -8.79 3.54
CA PHE A 117 12.38 -8.50 2.67
C PHE A 117 11.03 -8.82 3.33
N LYS A 118 11.05 -9.33 4.57
CA LYS A 118 9.85 -9.64 5.37
C LYS A 118 9.50 -8.46 6.28
N TYR A 119 8.65 -7.53 5.82
CA TYR A 119 8.12 -6.41 6.64
C TYR A 119 6.57 -6.28 6.62
N PRO A 120 5.90 -6.98 7.54
CA PRO A 120 6.36 -8.18 8.21
C PRO A 120 6.28 -9.43 7.33
N HIS A 121 5.45 -9.42 6.28
CA HIS A 121 5.21 -10.62 5.47
C HIS A 121 5.71 -10.47 4.03
N ALA A 122 5.95 -11.61 3.40
CA ALA A 122 6.15 -11.77 1.97
C ALA A 122 5.43 -13.02 1.50
N ILE A 123 4.93 -13.03 0.27
CA ILE A 123 4.15 -14.14 -0.29
C ILE A 123 4.53 -14.36 -1.75
N PHE A 124 4.70 -15.61 -2.16
CA PHE A 124 5.16 -15.99 -3.49
C PHE A 124 4.44 -17.24 -3.99
N TRP A 125 4.11 -17.27 -5.29
CA TRP A 125 3.40 -18.39 -5.92
C TRP A 125 3.59 -18.41 -7.45
N GLN A 126 3.10 -19.48 -8.10
CA GLN A 126 3.00 -19.55 -9.56
C GLN A 126 1.55 -19.36 -10.04
N ALA A 127 1.38 -18.69 -11.17
CA ALA A 127 0.08 -18.42 -11.77
C ALA A 127 0.14 -18.32 -13.31
N PRO A 128 -0.93 -18.65 -14.04
CA PRO A 128 -1.01 -18.62 -15.49
C PRO A 128 -1.18 -17.19 -16.02
N ILE A 129 -0.22 -16.31 -15.71
CA ILE A 129 -0.21 -14.90 -16.11
C ILE A 129 1.11 -14.51 -16.78
N ALA A 130 1.82 -15.47 -17.36
CA ALA A 130 3.03 -15.20 -18.12
C ALA A 130 2.71 -14.26 -19.29
N ASN A 131 3.59 -13.28 -19.51
CA ASN A 131 3.49 -12.37 -20.65
C ASN A 131 4.18 -12.95 -21.90
N ASP A 132 5.06 -13.94 -21.70
CA ASP A 132 5.75 -14.68 -22.75
C ASP A 132 5.47 -16.17 -22.58
N LEU A 133 4.82 -16.75 -23.58
CA LEU A 133 4.34 -18.12 -23.56
C LEU A 133 5.31 -19.11 -24.25
N SER A 134 6.48 -18.64 -24.70
CA SER A 134 7.43 -19.46 -25.47
C SER A 134 7.98 -20.67 -24.71
N ALA A 135 8.06 -20.57 -23.37
CA ALA A 135 8.57 -21.62 -22.49
C ALA A 135 7.52 -22.13 -21.48
N GLY A 136 6.26 -21.70 -21.60
CA GLY A 136 5.16 -22.10 -20.73
C GLY A 136 4.26 -20.92 -20.34
N ASP A 137 3.16 -21.22 -19.65
CA ASP A 137 2.13 -20.23 -19.32
C ASP A 137 2.20 -19.73 -17.86
N LEU A 138 3.00 -20.38 -17.01
CA LEU A 138 3.06 -20.13 -15.57
C LEU A 138 4.18 -19.17 -15.19
N ALA A 139 3.86 -17.92 -14.86
CA ALA A 139 4.84 -17.01 -14.26
C ALA A 139 4.97 -17.27 -12.75
N THR A 140 6.14 -16.90 -12.21
CA THR A 140 6.34 -16.83 -10.76
C THR A 140 6.13 -15.40 -10.29
N ILE A 141 5.28 -15.22 -9.28
CA ILE A 141 4.90 -13.90 -8.75
C ILE A 141 5.09 -13.86 -7.24
N GLY A 142 5.30 -12.67 -6.69
CA GLY A 142 5.11 -12.44 -5.27
C GLY A 142 5.15 -10.98 -4.88
N TYR A 143 4.83 -10.72 -3.63
CA TYR A 143 4.75 -9.39 -3.06
C TYR A 143 5.50 -9.31 -1.74
N PHE A 144 6.28 -8.24 -1.58
CA PHE A 144 7.08 -7.97 -0.40
C PHE A 144 7.35 -6.47 -0.28
N VAL A 145 7.65 -6.00 0.94
CA VAL A 145 8.04 -4.61 1.17
C VAL A 145 9.55 -4.50 1.25
N ARG A 146 10.10 -3.54 0.52
CA ARG A 146 11.51 -3.18 0.54
C ARG A 146 11.67 -1.76 1.06
N TRP A 147 12.77 -1.52 1.76
CA TRP A 147 13.21 -0.18 2.11
C TRP A 147 14.51 0.13 1.36
N ASP A 148 14.48 1.14 0.50
CA ASP A 148 15.69 1.71 -0.09
C ASP A 148 16.33 2.66 0.92
N THR A 149 17.51 2.27 1.42
CA THR A 149 18.33 3.04 2.36
C THR A 149 19.54 3.68 1.70
N SER A 150 19.61 3.61 0.37
CA SER A 150 20.77 4.04 -0.38
C SER A 150 20.92 5.56 -0.42
N THR A 151 19.90 6.31 0.01
CA THR A 151 19.92 7.76 0.18
C THR A 151 19.71 8.15 1.64
N SER A 152 20.01 9.39 2.01
CA SER A 152 19.76 9.90 3.37
C SER A 152 18.28 9.93 3.77
N THR A 153 17.37 9.81 2.79
CA THR A 153 15.93 9.77 2.95
C THR A 153 15.42 8.38 2.55
N PRO A 154 15.26 7.44 3.51
CA PRO A 154 14.80 6.10 3.20
C PRO A 154 13.45 6.11 2.48
N ARG A 155 13.27 5.19 1.53
CA ARG A 155 12.01 5.02 0.80
C ARG A 155 11.43 3.63 1.05
N ALA A 156 10.18 3.57 1.49
CA ALA A 156 9.44 2.31 1.59
C ALA A 156 8.70 2.02 0.29
N MET A 157 8.77 0.78 -0.18
CA MET A 157 8.24 0.38 -1.48
C MET A 157 7.62 -1.00 -1.38
N LEU A 158 6.43 -1.16 -1.94
CA LEU A 158 5.87 -2.47 -2.24
C LEU A 158 6.47 -2.93 -3.56
N CYS A 159 7.13 -4.08 -3.54
CA CYS A 159 7.74 -4.68 -4.70
C CYS A 159 6.92 -5.90 -5.15
N ARG A 160 6.81 -6.05 -6.46
CA ARG A 160 6.23 -7.21 -7.14
C ARG A 160 7.37 -8.00 -7.78
N TYR A 161 7.61 -9.20 -7.26
CA TYR A 161 8.43 -10.21 -7.92
C TYR A 161 7.63 -10.75 -9.11
N PHE A 162 8.24 -10.79 -10.29
CA PHE A 162 7.60 -11.34 -11.50
C PHE A 162 8.64 -11.89 -12.45
N VAL A 163 8.54 -13.19 -12.73
CA VAL A 163 9.48 -13.93 -13.56
C VAL A 163 8.68 -14.79 -14.54
N ASN A 164 8.89 -14.55 -15.84
CA ASN A 164 8.31 -15.37 -16.90
C ASN A 164 9.06 -16.71 -17.03
N PRO A 165 8.44 -17.75 -17.60
CA PRO A 165 9.07 -19.07 -17.80
C PRO A 165 10.39 -19.07 -18.56
N ASN A 166 10.64 -18.07 -19.42
CA ASN A 166 11.86 -17.96 -20.20
C ASN A 166 12.96 -17.11 -19.55
N ASP A 167 12.69 -16.48 -18.40
CA ASP A 167 13.68 -15.69 -17.67
C ASP A 167 14.63 -16.65 -16.91
N PRO A 168 15.95 -16.45 -16.95
CA PRO A 168 16.90 -17.30 -16.21
C PRO A 168 16.66 -17.38 -14.70
N ALA A 169 15.93 -16.42 -14.11
CA ALA A 169 15.51 -16.46 -12.71
C ALA A 169 14.36 -17.45 -12.45
N TYR A 170 13.78 -18.04 -13.49
CA TYR A 170 12.69 -19.01 -13.40
C TYR A 170 13.21 -20.40 -13.02
N THR A 171 13.61 -20.56 -11.76
CA THR A 171 14.31 -21.76 -11.28
C THR A 171 13.41 -22.68 -10.44
N ILE A 172 12.09 -22.47 -10.47
CA ILE A 172 11.13 -23.32 -9.72
C ILE A 172 11.26 -24.79 -10.11
N TYR A 173 11.62 -25.08 -11.38
CA TYR A 173 11.78 -26.46 -11.85
C TYR A 173 13.19 -27.05 -11.68
N ASP A 174 14.20 -26.22 -11.49
CA ASP A 174 15.60 -26.68 -11.38
C ASP A 174 16.06 -26.73 -9.92
N ASN A 175 15.56 -25.84 -9.08
CA ASN A 175 15.89 -25.74 -7.66
C ASN A 175 14.67 -25.26 -6.86
N ALA A 176 13.67 -26.14 -6.77
CA ALA A 176 12.40 -25.90 -6.08
C ALA A 176 12.54 -25.54 -4.59
N SER A 177 13.72 -25.68 -3.99
CA SER A 177 14.00 -25.26 -2.60
C SER A 177 14.60 -23.86 -2.48
N GLN A 178 15.17 -23.30 -3.56
CA GLN A 178 15.86 -22.01 -3.57
C GLN A 178 15.43 -21.09 -4.71
N TRP A 179 14.29 -21.36 -5.36
CA TRP A 179 13.76 -20.53 -6.43
C TRP A 179 13.42 -19.10 -5.99
N ILE A 180 13.21 -18.90 -4.68
CA ILE A 180 13.04 -17.60 -4.06
C ILE A 180 14.06 -17.42 -2.93
N THR A 181 14.93 -16.43 -3.09
CA THR A 181 15.96 -16.02 -2.14
C THR A 181 16.14 -14.51 -2.18
N ASP A 182 16.75 -13.94 -1.16
CA ASP A 182 17.15 -12.52 -1.15
C ASP A 182 17.90 -12.11 -2.42
N THR A 183 18.85 -12.94 -2.88
CA THR A 183 19.62 -12.70 -4.10
C THR A 183 18.74 -12.60 -5.34
N THR A 184 17.77 -13.50 -5.48
CA THR A 184 16.82 -13.47 -6.61
C THR A 184 15.87 -12.28 -6.53
N LEU A 185 15.45 -11.88 -5.31
CA LEU A 185 14.62 -10.71 -5.09
C LEU A 185 15.36 -9.43 -5.49
N ASP A 186 16.62 -9.30 -5.10
CA ASP A 186 17.48 -8.18 -5.50
C ASP A 186 17.69 -8.11 -7.02
N ALA A 187 17.83 -9.25 -7.69
CA ALA A 187 18.03 -9.28 -9.14
C ALA A 187 16.75 -8.99 -9.94
N VAL A 188 15.60 -9.49 -9.50
CA VAL A 188 14.32 -9.43 -10.25
C VAL A 188 13.49 -8.21 -9.86
N ALA A 189 13.51 -7.82 -8.59
CA ALA A 189 12.72 -6.73 -8.05
C ALA A 189 13.57 -5.81 -7.17
N PRO A 190 14.65 -5.19 -7.73
CA PRO A 190 15.51 -4.28 -6.99
C PRO A 190 14.74 -3.07 -6.44
N GLY A 191 13.70 -2.61 -7.16
CA GLY A 191 12.89 -1.46 -6.74
C GLY A 191 13.67 -0.14 -6.66
N ASP A 192 14.94 -0.10 -7.04
CA ASP A 192 15.80 1.08 -6.97
C ASP A 192 16.16 1.62 -8.36
N ASN A 193 16.71 2.84 -8.38
CA ASN A 193 17.26 3.51 -9.56
C ASN A 193 18.80 3.41 -9.62
N LYS A 194 19.40 2.48 -8.87
CA LYS A 194 20.86 2.37 -8.70
C LYS A 194 21.43 1.14 -9.34
N THR A 195 20.62 0.11 -9.57
CA THR A 195 20.99 -1.03 -10.38
C THR A 195 21.30 -0.51 -11.79
N PRO A 196 22.56 -0.57 -12.26
CA PRO A 196 22.94 0.03 -13.54
C PRO A 196 22.05 -0.55 -14.64
N SER A 197 21.48 0.33 -15.46
CA SER A 197 20.79 -0.10 -16.68
C SER A 197 21.83 -0.67 -17.65
N ASN A 198 22.19 -1.94 -17.47
CA ASN A 198 22.97 -2.67 -18.46
C ASN A 198 22.01 -3.26 -19.51
N ALA A 199 22.56 -3.76 -20.61
CA ALA A 199 21.78 -4.31 -21.73
C ALA A 199 20.83 -5.47 -21.33
N THR A 200 21.02 -6.04 -20.13
CA THR A 200 20.23 -7.14 -19.55
C THR A 200 19.24 -6.71 -18.46
N GLN A 201 19.34 -5.49 -17.91
CA GLN A 201 18.39 -4.91 -16.95
C GLN A 201 18.07 -3.46 -17.33
N PRO A 202 17.27 -3.23 -18.39
CA PRO A 202 17.07 -1.90 -18.96
C PRO A 202 16.30 -0.91 -18.07
N ASN A 203 15.65 -1.37 -16.99
CA ASN A 203 14.66 -0.56 -16.27
C ASN A 203 15.04 -0.38 -14.79
N ALA A 204 15.55 0.82 -14.48
CA ALA A 204 15.45 1.38 -13.13
C ALA A 204 14.01 1.21 -12.60
N TYR A 205 13.86 0.85 -11.33
CA TYR A 205 12.59 0.51 -10.70
C TYR A 205 11.94 -0.81 -11.14
N ARG A 206 12.70 -1.76 -11.72
CA ARG A 206 12.20 -3.12 -11.95
C ARG A 206 11.61 -3.68 -10.65
N GLY A 207 10.38 -4.18 -10.74
CA GLY A 207 9.64 -4.74 -9.62
C GLY A 207 9.02 -3.71 -8.67
N LEU A 208 9.22 -2.40 -8.83
CA LEU A 208 8.48 -1.40 -8.06
C LEU A 208 6.99 -1.49 -8.42
N PHE A 209 6.16 -1.76 -7.42
CA PHE A 209 4.71 -1.86 -7.61
C PHE A 209 3.97 -0.66 -7.02
N ALA A 210 4.38 -0.21 -5.83
CA ALA A 210 3.88 1.03 -5.24
C ALA A 210 4.90 1.69 -4.32
N ASP A 211 5.01 3.01 -4.42
CA ASP A 211 5.78 3.82 -3.47
C ASP A 211 5.03 4.02 -2.15
N ASN A 212 5.80 4.31 -1.09
CA ASN A 212 5.32 4.72 0.23
C ASN A 212 4.47 3.67 0.95
N VAL A 213 4.65 2.39 0.62
CA VAL A 213 4.07 1.27 1.36
C VAL A 213 5.04 0.84 2.44
N ILE A 214 4.71 1.14 3.70
CA ILE A 214 5.63 0.96 4.84
C ILE A 214 5.59 -0.44 5.45
N ALA A 215 4.53 -1.20 5.20
CA ALA A 215 4.36 -2.56 5.70
C ALA A 215 3.28 -3.30 4.90
N PHE A 216 3.46 -4.62 4.78
CA PHE A 216 2.58 -5.54 4.04
C PHE A 216 2.36 -6.83 4.85
N TRP A 217 1.10 -7.25 4.93
CA TRP A 217 0.65 -8.47 5.58
C TRP A 217 -0.06 -9.34 4.57
N ALA A 218 0.29 -10.62 4.57
CA ALA A 218 -0.52 -11.70 4.01
C ALA A 218 -0.83 -12.70 5.14
N GLN A 219 -2.09 -13.10 5.30
CA GLN A 219 -2.47 -14.14 6.26
C GLN A 219 -3.22 -15.25 5.52
N CYS A 220 -2.77 -16.48 5.66
CA CYS A 220 -3.43 -17.64 5.06
C CYS A 220 -4.51 -18.15 6.01
N HIS A 221 -5.69 -18.47 5.47
CA HIS A 221 -6.85 -18.91 6.23
C HIS A 221 -7.37 -20.26 5.73
N ASP A 222 -7.91 -21.06 6.65
CA ASP A 222 -8.64 -22.28 6.36
C ASP A 222 -10.09 -22.01 5.89
N ALA A 223 -10.86 -23.06 5.64
CA ALA A 223 -12.24 -22.96 5.16
C ALA A 223 -13.21 -22.34 6.18
N SER A 224 -12.89 -22.42 7.48
CA SER A 224 -13.60 -21.71 8.54
C SER A 224 -13.20 -20.24 8.69
N GLY A 225 -12.14 -19.81 8.00
CA GLY A 225 -11.59 -18.46 8.11
C GLY A 225 -10.62 -18.28 9.29
N ASN A 226 -10.20 -19.36 9.96
CA ASN A 226 -9.15 -19.30 10.97
C ASN A 226 -7.80 -19.15 10.30
N ILE A 227 -6.85 -18.49 10.97
CA ILE A 227 -5.51 -18.35 10.44
C ILE A 227 -4.80 -19.70 10.48
N ILE A 228 -4.21 -20.11 9.37
CA ILE A 228 -3.33 -21.28 9.30
C ILE A 228 -1.99 -20.87 9.90
N ASP A 229 -1.71 -21.32 11.12
CA ASP A 229 -0.38 -21.23 11.71
C ASP A 229 0.35 -22.53 11.40
N ALA A 230 1.40 -22.50 10.57
CA ALA A 230 2.30 -23.64 10.37
C ALA A 230 3.09 -23.95 11.66
N THR A 231 2.41 -24.46 12.68
CA THR A 231 3.00 -24.93 13.95
C THR A 231 3.19 -26.44 13.97
N THR A 232 2.93 -27.15 12.86
CA THR A 232 3.16 -28.60 12.73
C THR A 232 4.54 -29.00 12.22
N ALA A 233 5.47 -28.06 11.98
CA ALA A 233 6.89 -28.39 11.82
C ALA A 233 7.57 -28.46 13.20
N THR A 234 8.15 -29.61 13.53
CA THR A 234 8.85 -29.99 14.77
C THR A 234 10.05 -29.12 15.18
N THR A 235 10.20 -27.92 14.64
CA THR A 235 11.26 -26.97 14.99
C THR A 235 10.79 -25.96 16.03
N THR A 236 11.38 -26.05 17.22
CA THR A 236 11.13 -25.33 18.46
C THR A 236 11.45 -23.82 18.45
N THR A 237 11.39 -23.15 17.30
CA THR A 237 11.57 -21.69 17.22
C THR A 237 10.24 -21.02 16.85
N ALA A 238 9.49 -20.67 17.89
CA ALA A 238 8.22 -19.95 17.78
C ALA A 238 8.35 -18.62 17.00
N SER A 239 7.27 -18.26 16.29
CA SER A 239 6.72 -16.88 16.16
C SER A 239 6.57 -16.22 14.78
N THR A 240 6.75 -16.92 13.65
CA THR A 240 6.28 -16.36 12.36
C THR A 240 5.25 -17.25 11.72
N LYS A 241 4.01 -16.73 11.66
CA LYS A 241 2.94 -17.29 10.83
C LYS A 241 3.51 -17.42 9.41
N SER A 242 3.66 -18.66 8.96
CA SER A 242 4.17 -19.02 7.64
C SER A 242 3.24 -20.10 7.09
N PHE A 243 3.25 -20.26 5.78
CA PHE A 243 2.49 -21.27 5.09
C PHE A 243 3.33 -21.80 3.93
N ASP A 244 3.33 -23.11 3.73
CA ASP A 244 4.00 -23.77 2.61
C ASP A 244 3.05 -24.82 2.07
N SER A 245 2.63 -24.67 0.82
CA SER A 245 1.65 -25.58 0.19
C SER A 245 2.15 -27.02 0.09
N ARG A 246 3.45 -27.27 0.25
CA ARG A 246 4.06 -28.60 0.20
C ARG A 246 3.95 -29.37 1.51
N VAL A 247 3.48 -28.73 2.58
CA VAL A 247 3.37 -29.30 3.91
C VAL A 247 1.90 -29.42 4.28
N ASP A 248 1.50 -30.60 4.75
CA ASP A 248 0.17 -30.83 5.30
C ASP A 248 -0.12 -29.82 6.43
N TYR A 249 -1.35 -29.33 6.49
CA TYR A 249 -1.79 -28.50 7.60
C TYR A 249 -3.13 -28.97 8.16
N THR A 250 -3.30 -28.76 9.46
CA THR A 250 -4.58 -28.99 10.13
C THR A 250 -5.31 -27.66 10.27
N GLY A 251 -6.49 -27.56 9.66
CA GLY A 251 -7.39 -26.43 9.81
C GLY A 251 -8.78 -26.92 10.20
N ALA A 252 -9.76 -26.03 10.17
CA ALA A 252 -11.17 -26.39 10.24
C ALA A 252 -11.80 -26.39 8.83
N ASP A 253 -12.76 -27.28 8.62
CA ASP A 253 -13.61 -27.28 7.41
C ASP A 253 -14.67 -26.17 7.46
N SER A 254 -15.61 -26.13 6.51
CA SER A 254 -16.68 -25.12 6.51
C SER A 254 -17.66 -25.24 7.69
N SER A 255 -17.65 -26.37 8.39
CA SER A 255 -18.52 -26.64 9.55
C SER A 255 -17.82 -26.31 10.88
N GLY A 256 -16.53 -25.99 10.86
CA GLY A 256 -15.72 -25.78 12.07
C GLY A 256 -15.03 -27.04 12.58
N GLU A 257 -15.17 -28.18 11.90
CA GLU A 257 -14.59 -29.44 12.34
C GLU A 257 -13.11 -29.55 11.93
N PRO A 258 -12.21 -30.05 12.79
CA PRO A 258 -10.81 -30.24 12.44
C PRO A 258 -10.64 -31.15 11.21
N LYS A 259 -9.94 -30.66 10.20
CA LYS A 259 -9.62 -31.37 8.95
C LYS A 259 -8.14 -31.21 8.63
N THR A 260 -7.49 -32.32 8.31
CA THR A 260 -6.13 -32.31 7.74
C THR A 260 -6.25 -32.13 6.23
N TYR A 261 -5.56 -31.12 5.70
CA TYR A 261 -5.44 -30.88 4.28
C TYR A 261 -4.08 -31.41 3.83
N THR A 262 -4.09 -32.44 3.00
CA THR A 262 -2.88 -33.09 2.50
C THR A 262 -2.27 -32.26 1.38
N ALA A 263 -0.96 -32.04 1.44
CA ALA A 263 -0.19 -31.37 0.41
C ALA A 263 -0.22 -32.15 -0.92
N PRO A 264 -0.10 -31.46 -2.08
CA PRO A 264 0.02 -30.02 -2.22
C PRO A 264 -1.35 -29.35 -2.09
N THR A 265 -1.47 -28.34 -1.23
CA THR A 265 -2.76 -27.68 -0.97
C THR A 265 -2.62 -26.17 -0.83
N LEU A 266 -3.57 -25.43 -1.39
CA LEU A 266 -3.67 -23.98 -1.21
C LEU A 266 -4.40 -23.67 0.10
N PRO A 267 -4.16 -22.50 0.71
CA PRO A 267 -5.05 -22.00 1.74
C PRO A 267 -6.41 -21.65 1.12
N HIS A 268 -7.49 -21.74 1.90
CA HIS A 268 -8.82 -21.44 1.39
C HIS A 268 -9.00 -19.96 1.03
N SER A 269 -8.42 -19.08 1.85
CA SER A 269 -8.35 -17.66 1.53
C SER A 269 -7.08 -17.01 2.07
N VAL A 270 -6.75 -15.86 1.51
CA VAL A 270 -5.61 -15.03 1.92
C VAL A 270 -6.11 -13.63 2.22
N ASP A 271 -5.87 -13.16 3.44
CA ASP A 271 -6.06 -11.76 3.80
C ASP A 271 -4.80 -10.97 3.44
N VAL A 272 -4.94 -10.08 2.48
CA VAL A 272 -3.88 -9.15 2.08
C VAL A 272 -4.17 -7.79 2.68
N ALA A 273 -3.17 -7.19 3.31
CA ALA A 273 -3.26 -5.84 3.81
C ALA A 273 -1.93 -5.09 3.67
N PHE A 274 -1.99 -3.77 3.56
CA PHE A 274 -0.81 -2.93 3.61
C PHE A 274 -1.14 -1.55 4.17
N VAL A 275 -0.09 -0.82 4.56
CA VAL A 275 -0.21 0.57 5.01
C VAL A 275 0.56 1.48 4.06
N LEU A 276 -0.15 2.45 3.49
CA LEU A 276 0.38 3.45 2.57
C LEU A 276 0.45 4.80 3.27
N VAL A 277 1.54 5.55 3.04
CA VAL A 277 1.67 6.94 3.50
C VAL A 277 1.67 7.92 2.33
N ASP A 278 1.23 9.15 2.54
CA ASP A 278 1.38 10.18 1.49
C ASP A 278 2.84 10.66 1.35
N SER A 279 3.14 11.23 0.18
CA SER A 279 4.48 11.71 -0.16
C SER A 279 5.02 12.79 0.80
N ARG A 280 4.17 13.63 1.40
CA ARG A 280 4.63 14.64 2.37
C ARG A 280 5.08 13.98 3.66
N THR A 281 4.34 12.96 4.09
CA THR A 281 4.66 12.14 5.24
C THR A 281 5.90 11.28 4.99
N ALA A 282 6.03 10.70 3.80
CA ALA A 282 7.22 9.95 3.38
C ALA A 282 8.49 10.81 3.36
N ALA A 283 8.37 12.10 3.03
CA ALA A 283 9.51 13.03 3.08
C ALA A 283 10.05 13.25 4.52
N LEU A 284 9.30 12.85 5.55
CA LEU A 284 9.76 12.87 6.94
C LEU A 284 10.59 11.65 7.31
N PHE A 285 10.73 10.65 6.43
CA PHE A 285 11.49 9.44 6.73
C PHE A 285 12.97 9.75 6.94
N THR A 286 13.45 9.32 8.09
CA THR A 286 14.86 9.27 8.47
C THR A 286 15.24 7.83 8.76
N PRO A 287 16.54 7.47 8.76
CA PRO A 287 16.98 6.13 9.15
C PRO A 287 16.46 5.70 10.54
N ALA A 288 16.34 6.64 11.49
CA ALA A 288 15.78 6.38 12.81
C ALA A 288 14.28 6.03 12.75
N ILE A 289 13.48 6.85 12.05
CA ILE A 289 12.03 6.60 11.87
C ILE A 289 11.80 5.28 11.16
N MET A 290 12.57 4.98 10.11
CA MET A 290 12.52 3.69 9.42
C MET A 290 12.81 2.54 10.39
N GLY A 291 13.88 2.64 11.19
CA GLY A 291 14.25 1.61 12.17
C GLY A 291 13.13 1.33 13.16
N GLU A 292 12.47 2.37 13.65
CA GLU A 292 11.31 2.25 14.55
C GLU A 292 10.10 1.62 13.86
N ILE A 293 9.79 2.02 12.61
CA ILE A 293 8.70 1.42 11.82
C ILE A 293 8.94 -0.08 11.60
N LYS A 294 10.17 -0.47 11.23
CA LYS A 294 10.57 -1.87 11.04
C LYS A 294 10.48 -2.67 12.33
N ALA A 295 10.92 -2.09 13.46
CA ALA A 295 10.80 -2.73 14.76
C ALA A 295 9.32 -2.93 15.14
N LEU A 296 8.48 -1.91 14.92
CA LEU A 296 7.05 -1.98 15.17
C LEU A 296 6.37 -3.06 14.33
N SER A 297 6.67 -3.12 13.02
CA SER A 297 6.09 -4.12 12.13
C SER A 297 6.46 -5.54 12.53
N ASN A 298 7.72 -5.76 12.91
CA ASN A 298 8.22 -7.08 13.31
C ASN A 298 7.62 -7.53 14.65
N ASN A 299 7.49 -6.63 15.64
CA ASN A 299 6.88 -6.95 16.93
C ASN A 299 5.41 -7.35 16.78
N LEU A 300 4.68 -6.70 15.86
CA LEU A 300 3.28 -7.01 15.61
C LEU A 300 3.07 -8.28 14.78
N ALA A 301 4.02 -8.64 13.92
CA ALA A 301 4.00 -9.92 13.19
C ALA A 301 3.84 -11.12 14.13
N ALA A 302 4.43 -11.05 15.32
CA ALA A 302 4.41 -12.13 16.31
C ALA A 302 3.10 -12.23 17.10
N THR A 303 2.28 -11.17 17.15
CA THR A 303 1.18 -11.04 18.14
C THR A 303 -0.19 -10.73 17.52
N SER A 304 -0.25 -9.93 16.46
CA SER A 304 -1.47 -9.58 15.74
C SER A 304 -1.11 -9.03 14.36
N ALA A 305 -1.36 -9.82 13.31
CA ALA A 305 -0.96 -9.49 11.94
C ALA A 305 -2.04 -8.71 11.17
N SER A 306 -2.62 -7.68 11.80
CA SER A 306 -3.55 -6.77 11.12
C SER A 306 -2.93 -5.39 10.87
N SER A 307 -3.17 -4.85 9.68
CA SER A 307 -2.78 -3.48 9.31
C SER A 307 -3.43 -2.42 10.21
N ALA A 308 -4.60 -2.73 10.79
CA ALA A 308 -5.31 -1.86 11.73
C ALA A 308 -4.55 -1.75 13.07
N THR A 309 -4.13 -2.88 13.64
CA THR A 309 -3.32 -2.91 14.87
C THR A 309 -1.99 -2.18 14.68
N PHE A 310 -1.36 -2.32 13.51
CA PHE A 310 -0.16 -1.55 13.19
C PHE A 310 -0.42 -0.05 13.10
N LEU A 311 -1.53 0.37 12.50
CA LEU A 311 -1.89 1.77 12.42
C LEU A 311 -2.20 2.37 13.80
N GLU A 312 -2.87 1.62 14.68
CA GLU A 312 -3.06 2.00 16.09
C GLU A 312 -1.71 2.14 16.81
N ALA A 313 -0.80 1.18 16.61
CA ALA A 313 0.51 1.22 17.24
C ALA A 313 1.40 2.37 16.71
N LEU A 314 1.23 2.75 15.43
CA LEU A 314 1.85 3.96 14.87
C LEU A 314 1.32 5.23 15.56
N GLN A 315 0.01 5.28 15.87
CA GLN A 315 -0.62 6.44 16.52
C GLN A 315 -0.20 6.59 17.98
N THR A 316 0.03 5.48 18.68
CA THR A 316 0.45 5.49 20.08
C THR A 316 1.94 5.77 20.26
N SER A 317 2.77 5.50 19.24
CA SER A 317 4.19 5.83 19.26
C SER A 317 4.44 7.34 19.15
N PRO A 318 5.08 7.99 20.16
CA PRO A 318 5.30 9.44 20.15
C PRO A 318 6.12 9.94 18.96
N SER A 319 7.14 9.17 18.56
CA SER A 319 8.04 9.47 17.45
C SER A 319 7.39 9.24 16.08
N LEU A 320 6.44 8.30 15.98
CA LEU A 320 5.77 7.95 14.72
C LEU A 320 4.41 8.64 14.54
N LYS A 321 3.93 9.39 15.53
CA LYS A 321 2.63 10.08 15.48
C LYS A 321 2.44 10.95 14.23
N ARG A 322 3.49 11.62 13.76
CA ARG A 322 3.43 12.41 12.51
C ARG A 322 3.28 11.53 11.28
N ILE A 323 3.91 10.35 11.28
CA ILE A 323 3.76 9.36 10.21
C ILE A 323 2.33 8.79 10.21
N ALA A 324 1.79 8.50 11.38
CA ALA A 324 0.45 7.95 11.54
C ALA A 324 -0.65 8.85 10.95
N GLN A 325 -0.48 10.18 10.99
CA GLN A 325 -1.44 11.14 10.42
C GLN A 325 -1.56 11.03 8.89
N GLY A 326 -0.49 10.60 8.22
CA GLY A 326 -0.44 10.38 6.79
C GLY A 326 -0.65 8.92 6.36
N ALA A 327 -0.76 8.00 7.31
CA ALA A 327 -0.91 6.58 7.05
C ALA A 327 -2.37 6.20 6.76
N THR A 328 -2.58 5.24 5.86
CA THR A 328 -3.89 4.64 5.60
C THR A 328 -3.71 3.14 5.36
N ALA A 329 -4.51 2.34 6.06
CA ALA A 329 -4.52 0.90 5.91
C ALA A 329 -5.51 0.46 4.82
N HIS A 330 -5.10 -0.50 4.01
CA HIS A 330 -5.95 -1.18 3.04
C HIS A 330 -5.94 -2.68 3.33
N ARG A 331 -7.08 -3.35 3.16
CA ARG A 331 -7.23 -4.79 3.40
C ARG A 331 -8.28 -5.38 2.45
N LEU A 332 -8.05 -6.61 2.01
CA LEU A 332 -9.03 -7.44 1.30
C LEU A 332 -8.77 -8.92 1.59
N ARG A 333 -9.85 -9.66 1.77
CA ARG A 333 -9.84 -11.13 1.79
C ARG A 333 -10.00 -11.66 0.37
N VAL A 334 -9.13 -12.59 -0.01
CA VAL A 334 -9.11 -13.20 -1.34
C VAL A 334 -9.33 -14.70 -1.19
N TYR A 335 -10.44 -15.20 -1.72
CA TYR A 335 -10.66 -16.64 -1.85
C TYR A 335 -9.90 -17.15 -3.08
N LEU A 336 -9.19 -18.26 -2.94
CA LEU A 336 -8.40 -18.83 -4.04
C LEU A 336 -9.27 -19.81 -4.83
N ASP A 337 -9.24 -19.74 -6.18
CA ASP A 337 -10.18 -20.50 -7.02
C ASP A 337 -9.88 -22.01 -7.01
N ASN A 338 -8.62 -22.38 -6.73
CA ASN A 338 -8.14 -23.77 -6.68
C ASN A 338 -7.94 -24.27 -5.24
N ALA A 339 -8.57 -23.61 -4.26
CA ALA A 339 -8.53 -24.06 -2.87
C ALA A 339 -9.41 -25.30 -2.62
N PRO A 340 -9.08 -26.11 -1.60
CA PRO A 340 -9.85 -27.29 -1.20
C PRO A 340 -11.20 -26.98 -0.52
#